data_AF-A0A4V0HY58-F1
#
_entry.id   AF-A0A4V0HY58-F1
#
_cell.length_a   1.000
_cell.length_b   1.000
_cell.length_c   1.000
_cell.angle_alpha   90.00
_cell.angle_beta   90.00
_cell.angle_gamma   90.00
#
_symmetry.space_group_name_H-M   'P 1'
#
loop_
_entity.id
_entity.type
_entity.pdbx_description
1 polymer ?
#
loop_
_entity_poly.entity_id
_entity_poly.type
_entity_poly.pdbx_seq_one_letter_code
_entity_poly.pdbx_strand_id
1 'polypeptide(L)'
;MQTPSFTIGGTAVPFKAAWVKLKARPYQPTGYEVVVPRSLWTDVFDWGEEQAESQNLPEFLRSELENLGSMAVRFWLGALSKYSPSTEVRHWEWVIATVDQISEHEDHMRIVGRAELFEPGRFPPLVLKPLE
;
A
#
# COMPACT_ATOMS: atom_id res chain seq x y z
N MET A 1 -10.25 19.16 -2.29
CA MET A 1 -9.44 18.13 -1.59
C MET A 1 -8.63 17.39 -2.65
N GLN A 2 -7.30 17.34 -2.49
CA GLN A 2 -6.48 16.45 -3.31
C GLN A 2 -6.75 15.01 -2.86
N THR A 3 -6.87 14.09 -3.80
CA THR A 3 -7.10 12.68 -3.53
C THR A 3 -5.91 11.87 -4.05
N PRO A 4 -5.46 10.85 -3.32
CA PRO A 4 -4.46 9.94 -3.84
C PRO A 4 -5.03 9.20 -5.06
N SER A 5 -4.20 8.97 -6.07
CA SER A 5 -4.58 8.20 -7.24
C SER A 5 -3.94 6.82 -7.22
N PHE A 6 -4.68 5.83 -7.70
CA PHE A 6 -4.22 4.45 -7.79
C PHE A 6 -4.46 3.94 -9.21
N THR A 7 -3.42 3.36 -9.81
CA THR A 7 -3.45 2.83 -11.16
C THR A 7 -3.01 1.38 -11.12
N ILE A 8 -3.74 0.46 -11.76
CA ILE A 8 -3.37 -0.95 -11.89
C ILE A 8 -3.44 -1.32 -13.37
N GLY A 9 -2.35 -1.84 -13.94
CA GLY A 9 -2.29 -2.21 -15.36
C GLY A 9 -2.61 -1.03 -16.30
N GLY A 10 -2.27 0.19 -15.88
CA GLY A 10 -2.57 1.42 -16.62
C GLY A 10 -4.01 1.94 -16.47
N THR A 11 -4.86 1.27 -15.69
CA THR A 11 -6.25 1.69 -15.44
C THR A 11 -6.36 2.36 -14.08
N ALA A 12 -7.00 3.54 -14.02
CA ALA A 12 -7.31 4.19 -12.74
C ALA A 12 -8.34 3.37 -11.96
N VAL A 13 -8.01 3.02 -10.71
CA VAL A 13 -8.85 2.20 -9.84
C VAL A 13 -9.18 3.01 -8.58
N PRO A 14 -10.45 3.04 -8.13
CA PRO A 14 -10.80 3.70 -6.88
C PRO A 14 -10.10 3.04 -5.69
N PHE A 15 -9.70 3.87 -4.71
CA PHE A 15 -9.01 3.45 -3.49
C PHE A 15 -9.97 2.74 -2.50
N LYS A 16 -10.48 1.58 -2.91
CA LYS A 16 -11.42 0.75 -2.14
C LYS A 16 -10.94 -0.70 -2.00
N ALA A 17 -9.76 -1.01 -2.53
CA ALA A 17 -9.37 -2.39 -2.81
C ALA A 17 -7.85 -2.60 -2.79
N ALA A 18 -7.25 -2.72 -1.60
CA ALA A 18 -5.91 -3.31 -1.49
C ALA A 18 -5.71 -4.04 -0.15
N TRP A 19 -5.43 -5.35 -0.22
CA TRP A 19 -4.72 -6.08 0.84
C TRP A 19 -3.21 -6.01 0.57
N VAL A 20 -2.37 -6.33 1.55
CA VAL A 20 -0.91 -6.37 1.36
C VAL A 20 -0.39 -7.74 1.73
N LYS A 21 0.31 -8.36 0.79
CA LYS A 21 1.08 -9.57 1.04
C LYS A 21 2.40 -9.48 0.28
N LEU A 22 3.41 -8.93 0.93
CA LEU A 22 4.76 -8.95 0.39
C LEU A 22 5.24 -10.40 0.34
N LYS A 23 5.14 -11.04 -0.84
CA LYS A 23 5.69 -12.38 -1.10
C LYS A 23 6.14 -12.47 -2.55
N ALA A 24 7.30 -13.08 -2.76
CA ALA A 24 7.69 -13.60 -4.06
C ALA A 24 6.89 -14.88 -4.38
N ARG A 25 5.91 -14.82 -5.28
CA ARG A 25 5.12 -15.97 -5.77
C ARG A 25 4.63 -15.76 -7.23
N PRO A 26 4.20 -16.84 -7.94
CA PRO A 26 4.54 -17.04 -9.35
C PRO A 26 3.45 -16.69 -10.38
N TYR A 27 2.34 -16.06 -9.98
CA TYR A 27 1.36 -15.56 -10.95
C TYR A 27 1.90 -14.32 -11.65
N GLN A 28 1.43 -14.02 -12.86
CA GLN A 28 1.79 -12.78 -13.53
C GLN A 28 1.27 -11.60 -12.70
N PRO A 29 2.15 -10.88 -12.00
CA PRO A 29 1.72 -9.76 -11.19
C PRO A 29 1.36 -8.61 -12.12
N THR A 30 0.30 -7.88 -11.82
CA THR A 30 -0.04 -6.67 -12.56
C THR A 30 0.68 -5.49 -11.93
N GLY A 31 1.36 -4.68 -12.74
CA GLY A 31 2.00 -3.46 -12.26
C GLY A 31 0.98 -2.48 -11.70
N TYR A 32 1.31 -1.83 -10.58
CA TYR A 32 0.51 -0.76 -9.99
C TYR A 32 1.34 0.48 -9.72
N GLU A 33 0.65 1.60 -9.56
CA GLU A 33 1.19 2.89 -9.14
C GLU A 33 0.23 3.54 -8.14
N VAL A 34 0.79 4.03 -7.03
CA VAL A 34 0.13 4.91 -6.07
C VAL A 34 0.80 6.26 -6.15
N VAL A 35 0.01 7.32 -6.29
CA VAL A 35 0.48 8.70 -6.17
C VAL A 35 -0.16 9.32 -4.93
N VAL A 36 0.68 9.72 -3.99
CA VAL A 36 0.28 10.36 -2.73
C VAL A 36 0.68 11.83 -2.78
N PRO A 37 -0.29 12.76 -2.85
CA PRO A 37 -0.01 14.20 -2.81
C PRO A 37 0.77 14.60 -1.56
N ARG A 38 1.67 15.58 -1.69
CA ARG A 38 2.50 16.11 -0.58
C ARG A 38 1.69 16.54 0.63
N SER A 39 0.50 17.08 0.39
CA SER A 39 -0.43 17.49 1.45
C SER A 39 -0.89 16.34 2.35
N LEU A 40 -0.72 15.08 1.94
CA LEU A 40 -1.15 13.89 2.66
C LEU A 40 0.01 13.07 3.25
N TRP A 41 1.27 13.46 3.03
CA TRP A 41 2.42 12.63 3.40
C TRP A 41 2.46 12.33 4.90
N THR A 42 2.31 13.35 5.74
CA THR A 42 2.33 13.19 7.21
C THR A 42 1.23 12.24 7.70
N ASP A 43 0.04 12.34 7.11
CA ASP A 43 -1.09 11.51 7.51
C ASP A 43 -0.97 10.06 7.03
N VAL A 44 -0.29 9.84 5.90
CA VAL A 44 -0.19 8.53 5.24
C VAL A 44 1.00 7.73 5.72
N PHE A 45 2.14 8.38 5.89
CA PHE A 45 3.41 7.72 6.17
C PHE A 45 3.79 7.73 7.65
N ASP A 46 3.08 8.50 8.48
CA ASP A 46 3.20 8.61 9.94
C ASP A 46 4.62 8.28 10.46
N TRP A 47 5.54 9.19 10.20
CA TRP A 47 6.96 9.03 10.53
C TRP A 47 7.32 9.44 11.97
N GLY A 48 6.32 9.73 12.82
CA GLY A 48 6.51 10.18 14.21
C GLY A 48 7.34 11.47 14.35
N GLU A 49 7.63 11.87 15.59
CA GLU A 49 8.59 12.97 15.85
C GLU A 49 10.06 12.54 15.67
N GLU A 50 10.33 11.23 15.56
CA GLU A 50 11.70 10.67 15.45
C GLU A 50 12.39 10.97 14.12
N GLN A 51 11.67 11.54 13.14
CA GLN A 51 12.20 11.81 11.81
C GLN A 51 12.61 13.27 11.54
N ALA A 52 13.07 14.01 12.56
CA ALA A 52 13.41 15.40 12.37
C ALA A 52 14.79 15.66 11.70
N GLU A 53 15.77 14.73 11.68
CA GLU A 53 17.16 15.21 11.46
C GLU A 53 18.11 14.48 10.48
N SER A 54 17.78 13.39 9.76
CA SER A 54 18.83 12.83 8.86
C SER A 54 18.48 11.97 7.64
N GLN A 55 17.24 11.50 7.44
CA GLN A 55 16.93 10.62 6.31
C GLN A 55 15.96 11.23 5.31
N ASN A 56 16.27 11.08 4.02
CA ASN A 56 15.37 11.42 2.93
C ASN A 56 14.10 10.54 3.02
N LEU A 57 12.90 11.09 2.81
CA LEU A 57 11.63 10.39 3.05
C LEU A 57 11.54 9.05 2.28
N PRO A 58 11.89 8.94 0.99
CA PRO A 58 11.93 7.66 0.29
C PRO A 58 12.87 6.63 0.91
N GLU A 59 13.99 7.05 1.50
CA GLU A 59 14.93 6.13 2.15
C GLU A 59 14.36 5.58 3.44
N PHE A 60 13.70 6.45 4.23
CA PHE A 60 12.96 6.00 5.40
C PHE A 60 11.83 5.05 5.04
N LEU A 61 11.03 5.35 4.02
CA LEU A 61 9.96 4.45 3.58
C LEU A 61 10.52 3.09 3.13
N ARG A 62 11.70 3.06 2.47
CA ARG A 62 12.38 1.79 2.15
C ARG A 62 12.85 1.06 3.41
N SER A 63 13.43 1.77 4.38
CA SER A 63 13.79 1.20 5.68
C SER A 63 12.58 0.60 6.40
N GLU A 64 11.44 1.29 6.40
CA GLU A 64 10.17 0.79 6.95
C GLU A 64 9.69 -0.48 6.22
N LEU A 65 9.86 -0.56 4.89
CA LEU A 65 9.57 -1.79 4.14
C LEU A 65 10.52 -2.93 4.49
N GLU A 66 11.81 -2.64 4.71
CA GLU A 66 12.80 -3.64 5.12
C GLU A 66 12.51 -4.17 6.53
N ASN A 67 12.11 -3.28 7.45
CA ASN A 67 11.86 -3.61 8.85
C ASN A 67 10.49 -4.28 9.08
N LEU A 68 9.42 -3.72 8.49
CA LEU A 68 8.04 -4.12 8.76
C LEU A 68 7.40 -4.91 7.61
N GLY A 69 8.03 -4.93 6.43
CA GLY A 69 7.51 -5.64 5.27
C GLY A 69 6.08 -5.27 4.92
N SER A 70 5.20 -6.27 4.82
CA SER A 70 3.81 -6.06 4.42
C SER A 70 2.99 -5.27 5.44
N MET A 71 3.48 -5.09 6.66
CA MET A 71 2.80 -4.27 7.65
C MET A 71 2.90 -2.78 7.33
N ALA A 72 4.07 -2.26 6.94
CA ALA A 72 4.25 -0.84 6.58
C ALA A 72 3.29 -0.42 5.48
N VAL A 73 3.29 -1.17 4.36
CA VAL A 73 2.37 -0.89 3.24
C VAL A 73 0.91 -0.98 3.68
N ARG A 74 0.55 -1.93 4.55
CA ARG A 74 -0.83 -2.05 5.05
C ARG A 74 -1.24 -0.80 5.82
N PHE A 75 -0.36 -0.23 6.63
CA PHE A 75 -0.63 1.02 7.34
C PHE A 75 -0.79 2.18 6.38
N TRP A 76 0.13 2.34 5.41
CA TRP A 76 0.03 3.43 4.42
C TRP A 76 -1.26 3.35 3.60
N LEU A 77 -1.62 2.16 3.10
CA LEU A 77 -2.86 2.00 2.37
C LEU A 77 -4.09 2.18 3.27
N GLY A 78 -4.04 1.71 4.52
CA GLY A 78 -5.10 1.96 5.49
C GLY A 78 -5.32 3.45 5.72
N ALA A 79 -4.25 4.23 5.86
CA ALA A 79 -4.33 5.69 6.00
C ALA A 79 -4.92 6.35 4.75
N LEU A 80 -4.49 5.93 3.56
CA LEU A 80 -5.02 6.41 2.28
C LEU A 80 -6.52 6.15 2.10
N SER A 81 -7.08 5.08 2.69
CA SER A 81 -8.51 4.78 2.60
C SER A 81 -9.41 5.84 3.24
N LYS A 82 -8.89 6.65 4.18
CA LYS A 82 -9.62 7.78 4.78
C LYS A 82 -9.98 8.87 3.76
N TYR A 83 -9.21 8.94 2.67
CA TYR A 83 -9.40 9.90 1.58
C TYR A 83 -10.17 9.30 0.40
N SER A 84 -10.65 8.06 0.54
CA SER A 84 -11.51 7.44 -0.45
C SER A 84 -12.88 8.09 -0.42
N PRO A 85 -13.45 8.48 -1.57
CA PRO A 85 -14.81 9.03 -1.64
C PRO A 85 -15.90 7.98 -1.32
N SER A 86 -15.51 6.71 -1.16
CA SER A 86 -16.42 5.61 -0.81
C SER A 86 -16.27 5.24 0.66
N THR A 87 -17.37 5.34 1.42
CA THR A 87 -17.47 4.82 2.79
C THR A 87 -17.59 3.29 2.83
N GLU A 88 -17.69 2.65 1.66
CA GLU A 88 -17.92 1.22 1.50
C GLU A 88 -16.67 0.55 0.93
N VAL A 89 -15.65 0.39 1.77
CA VAL A 89 -14.64 -0.64 1.55
C VAL A 89 -15.29 -1.98 1.89
N ARG A 90 -16.19 -2.45 1.02
CA ARG A 90 -17.00 -3.64 1.27
C ARG A 90 -16.23 -4.93 0.99
N HIS A 91 -15.33 -4.95 0.00
CA HIS A 91 -14.56 -6.13 -0.38
C HIS A 91 -13.23 -5.74 -1.04
N TRP A 92 -12.14 -6.41 -0.66
CA TRP A 92 -10.80 -6.20 -1.23
C TRP A 92 -10.65 -6.96 -2.55
N GLU A 93 -10.19 -6.28 -3.60
CA GLU A 93 -10.04 -6.86 -4.95
C GLU A 93 -8.59 -7.22 -5.27
N TRP A 94 -7.62 -6.44 -4.77
CA TRP A 94 -6.20 -6.59 -5.11
C TRP A 94 -5.33 -6.79 -3.88
N VAL A 95 -4.20 -7.47 -4.04
CA VAL A 95 -3.16 -7.66 -3.02
C VAL A 95 -1.85 -7.08 -3.53
N ILE A 96 -1.26 -6.11 -2.82
CA ILE A 96 0.09 -5.60 -3.13
C ILE A 96 1.11 -6.67 -2.75
N ALA A 97 1.80 -7.19 -3.77
CA ALA A 97 2.75 -8.29 -3.65
C ALA A 97 4.19 -7.82 -3.47
N THR A 98 4.53 -6.63 -4.00
CA THR A 98 5.85 -6.02 -3.91
C THR A 98 5.74 -4.51 -3.96
N VAL A 99 6.67 -3.81 -3.31
CA VAL A 99 6.98 -2.41 -3.60
C VAL A 99 8.36 -2.42 -4.25
N ASP A 100 8.40 -2.10 -5.55
CA ASP A 100 9.63 -2.19 -6.34
C ASP A 100 10.36 -0.83 -6.38
N GLN A 101 9.61 0.28 -6.29
CA GLN A 101 10.16 1.62 -6.33
C GLN A 101 9.34 2.59 -5.47
N ILE A 102 10.06 3.48 -4.78
CA ILE A 102 9.53 4.67 -4.12
C ILE A 102 10.33 5.86 -4.65
N SER A 103 9.66 6.91 -5.14
CA SER A 103 10.29 8.15 -5.59
C SER A 103 9.53 9.37 -5.11
N GLU A 104 10.29 10.34 -4.59
CA GLU A 104 9.78 11.65 -4.25
C GLU A 104 9.79 12.58 -5.48
N HIS A 105 8.72 13.33 -5.63
CA HIS A 105 8.56 14.43 -6.56
C HIS A 105 8.16 15.69 -5.78
N GLU A 106 8.27 16.86 -6.41
CA GLU A 106 8.05 18.16 -5.77
C GLU A 106 6.71 18.24 -5.00
N ASP A 107 5.65 17.69 -5.60
CA ASP A 107 4.27 17.76 -5.15
C ASP A 107 3.65 16.41 -4.76
N HIS A 108 4.36 15.29 -4.94
CA HIS A 108 3.83 13.95 -4.66
C HIS A 108 4.89 12.89 -4.38
N MET A 109 4.48 11.84 -3.68
CA MET A 109 5.25 10.61 -3.50
C MET A 109 4.67 9.56 -4.42
N ARG A 110 5.53 8.89 -5.17
CA ARG A 110 5.15 7.84 -6.11
C ARG A 110 5.65 6.49 -5.60
N ILE A 111 4.74 5.53 -5.51
CA ILE A 111 5.02 4.16 -5.08
C ILE A 111 4.61 3.22 -6.22
N VAL A 112 5.57 2.46 -6.74
CA VAL A 112 5.36 1.52 -7.84
C VAL A 112 5.70 0.13 -7.37
N GLY A 113 4.93 -0.85 -7.83
CA GLY A 113 5.23 -2.23 -7.57
C GLY A 113 4.31 -3.15 -8.35
N ARG A 114 4.10 -4.34 -7.80
CA ARG A 114 3.24 -5.35 -8.39
C ARG A 114 2.16 -5.82 -7.43
N ALA A 115 0.96 -6.00 -7.97
CA ALA A 115 -0.21 -6.50 -7.25
C ALA A 115 -0.77 -7.76 -7.93
N GLU A 116 -1.38 -8.64 -7.14
CA GLU A 116 -2.12 -9.81 -7.61
C GLU A 116 -3.61 -9.67 -7.26
N LEU A 117 -4.48 -10.28 -8.06
CA LEU A 117 -5.91 -10.32 -7.74
C LEU A 117 -6.15 -11.16 -6.47
N PHE A 118 -6.94 -10.65 -5.52
CA PHE A 118 -7.32 -11.43 -4.34
C PHE A 118 -8.39 -12.45 -4.71
N GLU A 119 -8.03 -13.73 -4.69
CA GLU A 119 -8.95 -14.85 -4.85
C GLU A 119 -9.12 -15.58 -3.50
N PRO A 120 -10.19 -15.32 -2.72
CA PRO A 120 -10.39 -15.93 -1.40
C PRO A 120 -10.34 -17.46 -1.43
N GLY A 121 -10.87 -18.09 -2.48
CA GLY A 121 -10.87 -19.55 -2.66
C GLY A 121 -9.49 -20.18 -2.84
N ARG A 122 -8.44 -19.38 -3.06
CA ARG A 122 -7.04 -19.86 -3.13
C ARG A 122 -6.39 -20.01 -1.76
N PHE A 123 -6.94 -19.37 -0.73
CA PHE A 123 -6.44 -19.51 0.63
C PHE A 123 -7.38 -20.46 1.37
N PRO A 124 -6.93 -21.68 1.74
CA PRO A 124 -7.77 -22.56 2.54
C PRO A 124 -8.20 -21.79 3.80
N PRO A 125 -9.45 -21.92 4.25
CA PRO A 125 -9.92 -21.22 5.44
C PRO A 125 -8.95 -21.49 6.58
N LEU A 126 -8.53 -20.44 7.27
CA LEU A 126 -7.81 -20.55 8.52
C LEU A 126 -8.74 -21.29 9.49
N VAL A 127 -8.54 -22.60 9.61
CA VAL A 127 -9.16 -23.38 10.68
C VAL A 127 -8.49 -22.91 11.96
N LEU A 128 -9.10 -21.92 12.61
CA LEU A 128 -8.74 -21.50 13.95
C LEU A 128 -9.08 -22.69 14.86
N LYS A 129 -8.07 -23.51 15.18
CA LYS A 129 -8.22 -24.51 16.22
C LYS A 129 -8.42 -23.76 17.55
N PRO A 130 -9.39 -24.16 18.39
CA PRO A 130 -9.46 -23.67 19.75
C PRO A 130 -8.10 -23.91 20.43
N LEU A 131 -7.62 -22.90 21.17
CA LEU A 131 -6.51 -23.10 22.10
C LEU A 131 -7.00 -24.06 23.18
N GLU A 132 -6.39 -25.25 23.27
CA GLU A 132 -6.54 -26.19 24.40
C GLU A 132 -5.80 -25.68 25.63
#